data_AF-A0A2N2FA86-F1
#
_entry.id   AF-A0A2N2FA86-F1
#
_cell.length_a   1.000
_cell.length_b   1.000
_cell.length_c   1.000
_cell.angle_alpha   90.00
_cell.angle_beta   90.00
_cell.angle_gamma   90.00
#
_symmetry.space_group_name_H-M   'P 1'
#
loop_
_entity.id
_entity.type
_entity.pdbx_description
1 polymer ?
#
loop_
_entity_poly.entity_id
_entity_poly.type
_entity_poly.pdbx_seq_one_letter_code
_entity_poly.pdbx_strand_id
1 'polypeptide(L)'
;MKKIMQIALLIGFIVLITATFTFAQFSAAGQESFPFFHFGCLIVGGLIIVSLKRKYDKLYLSEAIGSFALYTTLVALFTAPVVDALKNLMS
;
A
#
# COMPACT_ATOMS: atom_id res chain seq x y z
N MET A 1 14.12 -22.53 1.75
CA MET A 1 12.64 -22.58 1.73
C MET A 1 11.98 -21.51 2.61
N LYS A 2 12.39 -21.33 3.88
CA LYS A 2 11.83 -20.29 4.78
C LYS A 2 11.86 -18.87 4.20
N LYS A 3 12.97 -18.45 3.57
CA LYS A 3 13.12 -17.10 2.97
C LYS A 3 12.19 -16.86 1.77
N ILE A 4 12.00 -17.87 0.91
CA ILE A 4 11.09 -17.80 -0.25
C ILE A 4 9.65 -17.68 0.24
N MET A 5 9.27 -18.46 1.26
CA MET A 5 7.94 -18.39 1.86
C MET A 5 7.64 -17.01 2.46
N GLN A 6 8.61 -16.40 3.16
CA GLN A 6 8.46 -15.03 3.68
C GLN A 6 8.28 -13.99 2.58
N ILE A 7 9.05 -14.07 1.49
CA ILE A 7 8.94 -13.14 0.35
C ILE A 7 7.59 -13.32 -0.35
N ALA A 8 7.14 -14.57 -0.55
CA ALA A 8 5.82 -14.84 -1.14
C ALA A 8 4.69 -14.25 -0.29
N LEU A 9 4.78 -14.38 1.04
CA LEU A 9 3.81 -13.79 1.97
C LEU A 9 3.81 -12.26 1.89
N LEU A 10 4.99 -11.63 1.84
CA LEU A 10 5.11 -10.18 1.66
C LEU A 10 4.47 -9.71 0.35
N ILE A 11 4.74 -10.41 -0.77
CA ILE A 11 4.15 -10.07 -2.07
C ILE A 11 2.63 -10.23 -2.02
N GLY A 12 2.12 -11.34 -1.46
CA GLY A 12 0.69 -11.55 -1.29
C GLY A 12 0.03 -10.45 -0.47
N PHE A 13 0.66 -10.03 0.62
CA PHE A 13 0.21 -8.91 1.44
C PHE A 13 0.15 -7.59 0.66
N ILE A 14 1.20 -7.26 -0.09
CA ILE A 14 1.27 -6.06 -0.93
C ILE A 14 0.11 -6.05 -1.93
N VAL A 15 -0.10 -7.16 -2.65
CA VAL A 15 -1.17 -7.28 -3.65
C VAL A 15 -2.54 -7.11 -3.01
N LEU A 16 -2.81 -7.74 -1.86
CA LEU A 16 -4.10 -7.64 -1.18
C LEU A 16 -4.37 -6.22 -0.68
N ILE A 17 -3.37 -5.52 -0.15
CA ILE A 17 -3.52 -4.13 0.28
C ILE A 17 -3.76 -3.21 -0.93
N THR A 18 -3.00 -3.37 -2.01
CA THR A 18 -3.20 -2.55 -3.23
C THR A 18 -4.57 -2.81 -3.86
N ALA A 19 -5.07 -4.05 -3.82
CA ALA A 19 -6.43 -4.38 -4.25
C ALA A 19 -7.49 -3.73 -3.35
N THR A 20 -7.28 -3.76 -2.03
CA THR A 20 -8.18 -3.13 -1.04
C THR A 20 -8.23 -1.61 -1.25
N PHE A 21 -7.08 -0.98 -1.48
CA PHE A 21 -7.00 0.45 -1.80
C PHE A 21 -7.83 0.79 -3.05
N THR A 22 -7.67 0.02 -4.12
CA THR A 22 -8.40 0.20 -5.38
C THR A 22 -9.91 0.09 -5.16
N PHE A 23 -10.34 -0.93 -4.42
CA PHE A 23 -11.75 -1.16 -4.11
C PHE A 23 -12.34 -0.03 -3.26
N ALA A 24 -11.62 0.41 -2.22
CA ALA A 24 -12.06 1.49 -1.35
C ALA A 24 -12.22 2.82 -2.10
N GLN A 25 -11.27 3.15 -2.97
CA GLN A 25 -11.33 4.37 -3.79
C GLN A 25 -12.48 4.33 -4.80
N PHE A 26 -12.68 3.19 -5.47
CA PHE A 26 -13.81 3.01 -6.37
C PHE A 26 -15.15 3.19 -5.66
N SER A 27 -15.29 2.63 -4.46
CA SER A 27 -16.50 2.74 -3.64
C SER A 27 -16.78 4.19 -3.19
N ALA A 28 -15.74 4.95 -2.85
CA ALA A 28 -15.89 6.30 -2.29
C ALA A 28 -16.02 7.42 -3.34
N ALA A 29 -15.37 7.30 -4.50
CA ALA A 29 -15.31 8.36 -5.51
C ALA A 29 -15.82 7.96 -6.90
N GLY A 30 -16.13 6.69 -7.14
CA GLY A 30 -16.52 6.20 -8.46
C GLY A 30 -15.38 6.17 -9.48
N GLN A 31 -15.69 5.73 -10.70
CA GLN A 31 -14.70 5.45 -11.74
C GLN A 31 -14.00 6.70 -12.30
N GLU A 32 -14.71 7.81 -12.38
CA GLU A 32 -14.24 9.07 -12.99
C GLU A 32 -13.04 9.69 -12.26
N SER A 33 -12.89 9.38 -10.97
CA SER A 33 -11.88 10.01 -10.09
C SER A 33 -10.86 9.00 -9.55
N PHE A 34 -10.59 7.91 -10.28
CA PHE A 34 -9.67 6.89 -9.79
C PHE A 34 -8.23 7.41 -9.66
N PRO A 35 -7.57 7.24 -8.49
CA PRO A 35 -6.25 7.83 -8.24
C PRO A 35 -5.11 6.98 -8.82
N PHE A 36 -4.92 7.02 -10.14
CA PHE A 36 -3.89 6.24 -10.85
C PHE A 36 -2.47 6.50 -10.37
N PHE A 37 -2.14 7.76 -10.03
CA PHE A 37 -0.81 8.09 -9.51
C PHE A 37 -0.52 7.40 -8.18
N HIS A 38 -1.47 7.46 -7.24
CA HIS A 38 -1.35 6.79 -5.93
C HIS A 38 -1.27 5.27 -6.08
N PHE A 39 -2.08 4.70 -6.98
CA PHE A 39 -1.99 3.28 -7.31
C PHE A 39 -0.61 2.89 -7.86
N GLY A 40 -0.06 3.67 -8.79
CA GLY A 40 1.30 3.48 -9.30
C GLY A 40 2.36 3.59 -8.21
N CYS A 41 2.22 4.56 -7.28
CA CYS A 41 3.06 4.69 -6.11
C CYS A 41 3.04 3.42 -5.24
N LEU A 42 1.86 2.84 -4.96
CA LEU A 42 1.77 1.59 -4.18
C LEU A 42 2.49 0.43 -4.87
N ILE A 43 2.37 0.30 -6.19
CA ILE A 43 3.07 -0.75 -6.95
C ILE A 43 4.59 -0.55 -6.84
N VAL A 44 5.08 0.65 -7.16
CA VAL A 44 6.52 0.94 -7.14
C VAL A 44 7.08 0.83 -5.73
N GLY A 45 6.40 1.37 -4.72
CA GLY A 45 6.78 1.24 -3.32
C GLY A 45 6.81 -0.22 -2.84
N GLY A 46 5.81 -1.03 -3.23
CA GLY A 46 5.79 -2.46 -2.95
C GLY A 46 6.98 -3.20 -3.54
N LEU A 47 7.32 -2.92 -4.80
CA LEU A 47 8.50 -3.49 -5.48
C LEU A 47 9.80 -3.10 -4.77
N ILE A 48 9.93 -1.85 -4.33
CA ILE A 48 11.10 -1.37 -3.58
C ILE A 48 11.24 -2.14 -2.25
N ILE A 49 10.17 -2.30 -1.49
CA ILE A 49 10.20 -3.03 -0.21
C ILE A 49 10.53 -4.51 -0.42
N VAL A 50 9.98 -5.15 -1.45
CA VAL A 50 10.35 -6.53 -1.81
C VAL A 50 11.83 -6.62 -2.20
N SER A 51 12.34 -5.66 -2.97
CA SER A 51 13.76 -5.57 -3.33
C SER A 51 14.66 -5.45 -2.10
N LEU A 52 14.28 -4.61 -1.14
CA LEU A 52 14.97 -4.46 0.14
C LEU A 52 14.96 -5.76 0.95
N LYS A 53 13.82 -6.43 1.09
CA LYS A 53 13.74 -7.73 1.81
C LYS A 53 14.55 -8.83 1.13
N ARG A 54 14.68 -8.80 -0.20
CA ARG A 54 15.55 -9.73 -0.94
C ARG A 54 17.03 -9.44 -0.69
N LYS A 55 17.42 -8.17 -0.72
CA LYS A 55 18.81 -7.71 -0.56
C LYS A 55 19.33 -7.84 0.87
N TYR A 56 18.51 -7.50 1.87
CA TYR A 56 18.91 -7.46 3.28
C TYR A 56 18.25 -8.59 4.08
N ASP A 57 19.03 -9.63 4.40
CA ASP A 57 18.53 -10.81 5.10
C ASP A 57 18.03 -10.49 6.52
N LYS A 58 18.71 -9.53 7.19
CA LYS A 58 18.39 -9.07 8.55
C LYS A 58 17.09 -8.27 8.66
N LEU A 59 16.50 -7.82 7.55
CA LEU A 59 15.23 -7.12 7.57
C LEU A 59 14.12 -8.12 7.92
N TYR A 60 13.41 -7.93 9.03
CA TYR A 60 12.36 -8.85 9.44
C TYR A 60 11.13 -8.73 8.52
N LEU A 61 10.37 -9.83 8.40
CA LEU A 61 9.15 -9.83 7.59
C LEU A 61 8.12 -8.81 8.13
N SER A 62 7.96 -8.75 9.45
CA SER A 62 7.07 -7.80 10.13
C SER A 62 7.44 -6.35 9.87
N GLU A 63 8.73 -6.01 9.81
CA GLU A 63 9.21 -4.67 9.48
C GLU A 63 8.87 -4.29 8.04
N ALA A 64 9.05 -5.22 7.09
CA ALA A 64 8.70 -4.99 5.68
C ALA A 64 7.19 -4.80 5.49
N ILE A 65 6.37 -5.64 6.14
CA ILE A 65 4.91 -5.53 6.16
C ILE A 65 4.47 -4.20 6.78
N GLY A 66 5.00 -3.86 7.96
CA GLY A 66 4.70 -2.62 8.66
C GLY A 66 5.10 -1.38 7.85
N SER A 67 6.27 -1.42 7.21
CA SER A 67 6.73 -0.33 6.33
C SER A 67 5.79 -0.12 5.15
N PHE A 68 5.33 -1.20 4.52
CA PHE A 68 4.38 -1.08 3.41
C PHE A 68 3.00 -0.61 3.86
N ALA A 69 2.55 -1.03 5.04
CA ALA A 69 1.29 -0.57 5.62
C ALA A 69 1.33 0.94 5.90
N LEU A 70 2.38 1.43 6.57
CA LEU A 70 2.57 2.87 6.82
C LEU A 70 2.69 3.66 5.52
N TYR A 71 3.42 3.14 4.54
CA TYR A 71 3.52 3.75 3.21
C TYR A 71 2.16 3.86 2.54
N THR A 72 1.35 2.80 2.60
CA THR A 72 -0.01 2.81 2.03
C THR A 72 -0.90 3.83 2.73
N THR A 73 -0.85 3.90 4.05
CA THR A 73 -1.59 4.91 4.81
C THR A 73 -1.19 6.33 4.39
N LEU A 74 0.12 6.60 4.28
CA LEU A 74 0.61 7.89 3.82
C LEU A 74 0.07 8.24 2.44
N VAL A 75 0.14 7.30 1.48
CA VAL A 75 -0.38 7.49 0.13
C VAL A 75 -1.90 7.72 0.15
N ALA A 76 -2.65 6.98 0.98
CA ALA A 76 -4.09 7.09 1.08
C ALA A 76 -4.56 8.46 1.61
N LEU A 77 -3.81 9.09 2.52
CA LEU A 77 -4.12 10.41 3.07
C LEU A 77 -4.19 11.51 1.99
N PHE A 78 -3.49 11.34 0.87
CA PHE A 78 -3.48 12.32 -0.23
C PHE A 78 -4.51 12.03 -1.33
N THR A 79 -5.42 11.06 -1.11
CA THR A 79 -6.52 10.80 -2.03
C THR A 79 -7.71 11.73 -1.75
N ALA A 80 -8.42 12.15 -2.81
CA ALA A 80 -9.55 13.07 -2.68
C ALA A 80 -10.60 12.63 -1.64
N PRO A 81 -11.06 11.35 -1.61
CA PRO A 81 -12.04 10.91 -0.63
C PRO A 81 -11.58 11.05 0.81
N VAL A 82 -10.30 10.77 1.07
CA VAL A 82 -9.74 10.82 2.42
C VAL A 82 -9.50 12.26 2.85
N VAL A 83 -9.01 13.11 1.95
CA VAL A 83 -8.86 14.55 2.21
C VAL A 83 -10.22 15.18 2.55
N ASP A 84 -11.27 14.86 1.80
CA ASP A 84 -12.60 15.41 2.06
C ASP A 84 -13.21 14.87 3.36
N ALA A 85 -13.02 13.59 3.68
CA ALA A 85 -13.39 13.03 4.98
C ALA A 85 -12.69 13.74 6.15
N LEU A 86 -11.40 14.08 6.00
CA LEU A 86 -10.65 14.82 7.02
C LEU A 86 -11.16 16.26 7.19
N LYS A 87 -11.51 16.96 6.10
CA LYS A 87 -12.11 18.29 6.17
C LYS A 87 -13.42 18.27 6.95
N ASN A 88 -14.26 17.28 6.69
CA ASN A 88 -15.55 17.11 7.38
C ASN A 88 -15.40 16.79 8.87
N LEU A 89 -14.30 16.15 9.27
CA LEU A 89 -14.03 15.86 10.69
C LEU A 89 -13.58 17.10 11.48
N MET A 90 -12.90 18.04 10.82
CA MET A 90 -12.38 19.25 11.46
C MET A 90 -13.36 20.43 11.47
N SER A 91 -14.45 20.34 10.70
CA SER A 91 -15.50 21.37 10.62
C SER A 91 -16.58 21.14 11.68
#